data_AF-G4MYQ2-F1
#
_entry.id   AF-G4MYQ2-F1
#
_cell.length_a   1.000
_cell.length_b   1.000
_cell.length_c   1.000
_cell.angle_alpha   90.00
_cell.angle_beta   90.00
_cell.angle_gamma   90.00
#
_symmetry.space_group_name_H-M   'P 1'
#
loop_
_entity.id
_entity.type
_entity.pdbx_description
1 polymer ?
#
loop_
_entity_poly.entity_id
_entity_poly.type
_entity_poly.pdbx_seq_one_letter_code
_entity_poly.pdbx_strand_id
1 'polypeptide(L)'
;MNGMNGANMGVGMVGPTPAGHQQELSHIYGMVDDLSSQLAENRRVLEEVVSLVGRIRARARHQNLSNQEIIAGADDPSTTENLDRLISILSETLEKALHERDANSELLQQYANVMANMVRQAHDHKSRTVTDVSAWHRSYRQQLAEAREENSRLREQIWDVQERAGRLNESVRQFRTSYDAEPSRYEARVENIALRQEVRFWKRMAMPDVPDDDPMWSDDDDLIDTAETARLAEVERAAAAMAASQHLAAQEEEENQLKEDERRAALEAAGVSSGGSLDSTSDVASQGAQGGGPGARSVLMQREGEAS
;
A
#
# COMPACT_ATOMS: atom_id res chain seq x y z
N MET A 1 -11.42 -51.80 -65.86
CA MET A 1 -12.24 -52.38 -66.94
C MET A 1 -13.00 -53.56 -66.38
N ASN A 2 -14.30 -53.59 -66.69
CA ASN A 2 -15.32 -54.49 -66.17
C ASN A 2 -14.92 -55.97 -66.18
N GLY A 3 -15.28 -56.63 -65.08
CA GLY A 3 -15.51 -58.07 -65.04
C GLY A 3 -16.68 -58.43 -65.96
N MET A 4 -16.38 -59.21 -67.00
CA MET A 4 -17.35 -59.81 -67.89
C MET A 4 -17.48 -61.27 -67.47
N ASN A 5 -18.65 -61.58 -66.94
CA ASN A 5 -19.04 -62.88 -66.39
C ASN A 5 -18.87 -63.97 -67.45
N GLY A 6 -18.07 -64.99 -67.11
CA GLY A 6 -17.70 -66.09 -67.97
C GLY A 6 -18.87 -67.02 -68.26
N ALA A 7 -18.96 -67.41 -69.52
CA ALA A 7 -20.00 -68.23 -70.09
C ALA A 7 -20.11 -69.60 -69.42
N ASN A 8 -21.34 -69.90 -69.00
CA ASN A 8 -21.86 -71.23 -68.76
C ASN A 8 -21.84 -72.01 -70.09
N MET A 9 -20.78 -72.79 -70.33
CA MET A 9 -20.72 -73.80 -71.37
C MET A 9 -20.88 -75.18 -70.74
N GLY A 10 -22.07 -75.75 -70.92
CA GLY A 10 -22.30 -77.17 -70.67
C GLY A 10 -21.71 -78.05 -71.76
N VAL A 11 -21.89 -79.36 -71.55
CA VAL A 11 -21.54 -80.51 -72.42
C VAL A 11 -20.09 -81.00 -72.21
N GLY A 12 -19.82 -82.22 -71.75
CA GLY A 12 -20.71 -83.34 -71.51
C GLY A 12 -19.98 -84.55 -70.94
N MET A 13 -20.81 -85.54 -70.61
CA MET A 13 -20.52 -86.92 -70.24
C MET A 13 -19.13 -87.45 -70.67
N VAL A 14 -18.34 -87.84 -69.67
CA VAL A 14 -17.28 -88.85 -69.78
C VAL A 14 -17.59 -89.89 -68.70
N GLY A 15 -17.70 -91.17 -69.07
CA GLY A 15 -18.10 -92.27 -68.19
C GLY A 15 -17.16 -92.49 -67.00
N PRO A 16 -17.46 -93.43 -66.09
CA PRO A 16 -16.66 -93.68 -64.90
C PRO A 16 -15.23 -94.07 -65.31
N THR A 17 -14.30 -93.11 -65.17
CA THR A 17 -12.87 -93.36 -65.35
C THR A 17 -12.37 -94.24 -64.20
N PRO A 18 -11.53 -95.26 -64.44
CA PRO A 18 -11.03 -96.16 -63.41
C PRO A 18 -10.36 -95.39 -62.26
N ALA A 19 -10.53 -95.86 -61.02
CA ALA A 19 -10.19 -95.16 -59.78
C ALA A 19 -8.74 -94.62 -59.69
N GLY A 20 -7.77 -95.19 -60.42
CA GLY A 20 -6.39 -94.70 -60.46
C GLY A 20 -6.21 -93.39 -61.24
N HIS A 21 -7.00 -93.17 -62.31
CA HIS A 21 -6.85 -91.97 -63.15
C HIS A 21 -7.31 -90.70 -62.43
N GLN A 22 -8.33 -90.78 -61.58
CA GLN A 22 -8.78 -89.67 -60.73
C GLN A 22 -7.77 -89.34 -59.63
N GLN A 23 -7.04 -90.34 -59.11
CA GLN A 23 -6.01 -90.16 -58.10
C GLN A 23 -4.74 -89.52 -58.69
N GLU A 24 -4.33 -89.95 -59.88
CA GLU A 24 -3.24 -89.32 -60.64
C GLU A 24 -3.58 -87.89 -61.06
N LEU A 25 -4.81 -87.64 -61.53
CA LEU A 25 -5.27 -86.29 -61.85
C LEU A 25 -5.29 -85.40 -60.61
N SER A 26 -5.76 -85.91 -59.47
CA SER A 26 -5.72 -85.16 -58.20
C SER A 26 -4.29 -84.87 -57.75
N HIS A 27 -3.35 -85.79 -57.96
CA HIS A 27 -1.93 -85.59 -57.68
C HIS A 27 -1.29 -84.55 -58.61
N ILE A 28 -1.59 -84.61 -59.92
CA ILE A 28 -1.13 -83.63 -60.90
C ILE A 28 -1.72 -82.25 -60.60
N TYR A 29 -3.00 -82.15 -60.24
CA TYR A 29 -3.61 -80.88 -59.83
C TYR A 29 -3.00 -80.34 -58.53
N GLY A 30 -2.70 -81.19 -57.54
CA GLY A 30 -1.98 -80.77 -56.33
C GLY A 30 -0.57 -80.27 -56.63
N MET A 31 0.16 -80.96 -57.52
CA MET A 31 1.51 -80.55 -57.92
C MET A 31 1.50 -79.24 -58.74
N VAL A 32 0.48 -79.04 -59.57
CA VAL A 32 0.27 -77.78 -60.31
C VAL A 32 -0.13 -76.65 -59.37
N ASP A 33 -0.97 -76.90 -58.36
CA ASP A 33 -1.34 -75.90 -57.36
C ASP A 33 -0.12 -75.50 -56.51
N ASP A 34 0.69 -76.46 -56.07
CA ASP A 34 1.96 -76.23 -55.39
C ASP A 34 2.94 -75.43 -56.26
N LEU A 35 3.08 -75.79 -57.55
CA LEU A 35 3.90 -75.00 -58.48
C LEU A 35 3.37 -73.59 -58.66
N SER A 36 2.04 -73.40 -58.69
CA SER A 36 1.41 -72.09 -58.86
C SER A 36 1.63 -71.20 -57.63
N SER A 37 1.55 -71.79 -56.43
CA SER A 37 1.84 -71.14 -55.16
C SER A 37 3.32 -70.74 -55.08
N GLN A 38 4.22 -71.66 -55.46
CA GLN A 38 5.66 -71.36 -55.55
C GLN A 38 5.96 -70.28 -56.58
N LEU A 39 5.27 -70.27 -57.73
CA LEU A 39 5.44 -69.25 -58.75
C LEU A 39 4.96 -67.87 -58.26
N ALA A 40 3.85 -67.84 -57.52
CA ALA A 40 3.33 -66.61 -56.92
C ALA A 40 4.29 -66.05 -55.86
N GLU A 41 4.86 -66.88 -54.99
CA GLU A 41 5.84 -66.44 -54.00
C GLU A 41 7.15 -66.01 -54.68
N ASN A 42 7.64 -66.75 -55.67
CA ASN A 42 8.81 -66.35 -56.45
C ASN A 42 8.59 -65.00 -57.14
N ARG A 43 7.38 -64.73 -57.65
CA ARG A 43 7.04 -63.43 -58.22
C ARG A 43 7.09 -62.31 -57.17
N ARG A 44 6.55 -62.56 -55.98
CA ARG A 44 6.56 -61.60 -54.86
C ARG A 44 7.99 -61.28 -54.42
N VAL A 45 8.83 -62.31 -54.24
CA VAL A 45 10.24 -62.17 -53.88
C VAL A 45 11.01 -61.43 -54.98
N LEU A 46 10.76 -61.72 -56.25
CA LEU A 46 11.40 -61.00 -57.35
C LEU A 46 10.97 -59.53 -57.41
N GLU A 47 9.71 -59.21 -57.16
CA GLU A 47 9.23 -57.83 -57.06
C GLU A 47 9.93 -57.08 -55.90
N GLU A 48 10.10 -57.73 -54.75
CA GLU A 48 10.84 -57.19 -53.61
C GLU A 48 12.32 -56.96 -53.95
N VAL A 49 12.99 -57.95 -54.54
CA VAL A 49 14.40 -57.85 -54.97
C VAL A 49 14.57 -56.72 -55.99
N VAL A 50 13.69 -56.63 -56.99
CA VAL A 50 13.72 -55.56 -57.99
C VAL A 50 13.52 -54.19 -57.34
N SER A 51 12.63 -54.07 -56.36
CA SER A 51 12.43 -52.82 -55.60
C SER A 51 13.68 -52.42 -54.81
N LEU A 52 14.36 -53.40 -54.19
CA LEU A 52 15.57 -53.18 -53.41
C LEU A 52 16.75 -52.80 -54.32
N VAL A 53 16.93 -53.50 -55.44
CA VAL A 53 17.93 -53.18 -56.46
C VAL A 53 17.66 -51.79 -57.06
N GLY A 54 16.40 -51.42 -57.25
CA GLY A 54 16.00 -50.07 -57.67
C GLY A 54 16.48 -48.99 -56.69
N ARG A 55 16.28 -49.21 -55.39
CA ARG A 55 16.75 -48.31 -54.32
C ARG A 55 18.28 -48.24 -54.24
N ILE A 56 18.96 -49.38 -54.32
CA ILE A 56 20.44 -49.46 -54.32
C ILE A 56 21.02 -48.72 -55.54
N ARG A 57 20.46 -48.94 -56.73
CA ARG A 57 20.89 -48.24 -57.95
C ARG A 57 20.62 -46.74 -57.90
N ALA A 58 19.50 -46.31 -57.33
CA ALA A 58 19.22 -44.89 -57.14
C ALA A 58 20.26 -44.25 -56.20
N ARG A 59 20.55 -44.89 -55.06
CA ARG A 59 21.60 -44.45 -54.12
C ARG A 59 22.99 -44.41 -54.75
N ALA A 60 23.35 -45.44 -55.51
CA ALA A 60 24.59 -45.53 -56.28
C ALA A 60 24.78 -44.35 -57.23
N ARG A 61 23.73 -44.01 -57.98
CA ARG A 61 23.72 -42.86 -58.91
C ARG A 61 23.87 -41.54 -58.19
N HIS A 62 23.19 -41.36 -57.05
CA HIS A 62 23.30 -40.12 -56.28
C HIS A 62 24.68 -39.91 -55.66
N GLN A 63 25.40 -40.99 -55.37
CA GLN A 63 26.71 -40.95 -54.71
C GLN A 63 27.89 -41.22 -55.67
N ASN A 64 27.63 -41.40 -56.98
CA ASN A 64 28.62 -41.79 -58.01
C ASN A 64 29.48 -43.01 -57.63
N LEU A 65 28.89 -43.98 -56.93
CA LEU A 65 29.60 -45.18 -56.48
C LEU A 65 29.58 -46.26 -57.56
N SER A 66 30.71 -46.95 -57.75
CA SER A 66 30.77 -48.15 -58.59
C SER A 66 30.15 -49.37 -57.89
N ASN A 67 29.73 -50.36 -58.66
CA ASN A 67 29.11 -51.57 -58.13
C ASN A 67 29.98 -52.32 -57.11
N GLN A 68 31.31 -52.26 -57.25
CA GLN A 68 32.25 -52.89 -56.31
C GLN A 68 32.38 -52.11 -55.00
N GLU A 69 32.36 -50.78 -55.06
CA GLU A 69 32.42 -49.92 -53.87
C GLU A 69 31.14 -49.99 -53.03
N ILE A 70 29.98 -50.21 -53.67
CA ILE A 70 28.70 -50.40 -52.97
C ILE A 70 28.69 -51.72 -52.20
N ILE A 71 29.20 -52.79 -52.81
CA ILE A 71 29.28 -54.11 -52.18
C ILE A 71 30.33 -54.09 -51.07
N ALA A 72 31.49 -53.46 -51.30
CA ALA A 72 32.53 -53.32 -50.29
C ALA A 72 32.12 -52.42 -49.10
N GLY A 73 31.36 -51.36 -49.36
CA GLY A 73 30.87 -50.44 -48.32
C GLY A 73 29.64 -50.94 -47.56
N ALA A 74 28.92 -51.94 -48.08
CA ALA A 74 27.76 -52.54 -47.41
C ALA A 74 28.14 -53.41 -46.21
N ASP A 75 29.32 -54.05 -46.25
CA ASP A 75 29.89 -54.85 -45.16
C ASP A 75 30.90 -54.04 -44.31
N ASP A 76 31.05 -52.73 -44.55
CA ASP A 76 32.03 -51.90 -43.84
C ASP A 76 31.45 -51.43 -42.48
N PRO A 77 31.91 -51.99 -41.34
CA PRO A 77 31.39 -51.66 -40.01
C PRO A 77 31.64 -50.19 -39.62
N SER A 78 32.54 -49.50 -40.32
CA SER A 78 32.78 -48.08 -40.13
C SER A 78 31.56 -47.22 -40.49
N THR A 79 30.76 -47.62 -41.48
CA THR A 79 29.57 -46.87 -41.89
C THR A 79 28.47 -46.95 -40.83
N THR A 80 28.28 -48.13 -40.23
CA THR A 80 27.34 -48.31 -39.11
C THR A 80 27.79 -47.59 -37.84
N GLU A 81 29.09 -47.66 -37.51
CA GLU A 81 29.63 -46.97 -36.34
C GLU A 81 29.55 -45.44 -36.49
N ASN A 82 29.73 -44.92 -37.71
CA ASN A 82 29.55 -43.49 -38.02
C ASN A 82 28.08 -43.05 -37.90
N LEU A 83 27.12 -43.91 -38.26
CA LEU A 83 25.69 -43.62 -38.10
C LEU A 83 25.30 -43.62 -36.62
N ASP A 84 25.79 -44.57 -35.82
CA ASP A 84 25.51 -44.63 -34.39
C ASP A 84 26.12 -43.42 -33.64
N ARG A 85 27.34 -43.01 -34.00
CA ARG A 85 27.95 -41.78 -33.49
C ARG A 85 27.16 -40.53 -33.87
N LEU A 86 26.70 -40.43 -35.12
CA LEU A 86 25.85 -39.32 -35.56
C LEU A 86 24.51 -39.29 -34.81
N ILE A 87 23.87 -40.45 -34.62
CA ILE A 87 22.63 -40.56 -33.86
C ILE A 87 22.86 -40.13 -32.42
N SER A 88 23.96 -40.56 -31.79
CA SER A 88 24.33 -40.15 -30.42
C SER A 88 24.56 -38.65 -30.29
N ILE A 89 25.25 -38.03 -31.25
CA ILE A 89 25.49 -36.57 -31.24
C ILE A 89 24.18 -35.81 -31.47
N LEU A 90 23.34 -36.29 -32.39
CA LEU A 90 22.04 -35.69 -32.67
C LEU A 90 21.07 -35.82 -31.48
N SER A 91 21.08 -36.95 -30.77
CA SER A 91 20.27 -37.11 -29.56
C SER A 91 20.76 -36.23 -28.42
N GLU A 92 22.07 -36.16 -28.20
CA GLU A 92 22.66 -35.31 -27.15
C GLU A 92 22.40 -33.81 -27.42
N THR A 93 22.55 -33.38 -28.67
CA THR A 93 22.26 -31.98 -29.05
C THR A 93 20.78 -31.66 -28.97
N LEU A 94 19.90 -32.61 -29.27
CA LEU A 94 18.46 -32.46 -29.09
C LEU A 94 18.10 -32.36 -27.60
N GLU A 95 18.68 -33.19 -26.74
CA GLU A 95 18.48 -33.10 -25.29
C GLU A 95 18.95 -31.77 -24.72
N LYS A 96 20.14 -31.28 -25.14
CA LYS A 96 20.64 -29.95 -24.77
C LYS A 96 19.70 -28.84 -25.24
N ALA A 97 19.26 -28.88 -26.49
CA ALA A 97 18.35 -27.88 -27.04
C ALA A 97 16.98 -27.88 -26.33
N LEU A 98 16.47 -29.06 -25.94
CA LEU A 98 15.25 -29.17 -25.14
C LEU A 98 15.45 -28.59 -23.73
N HIS A 99 16.58 -28.89 -23.09
CA HIS A 99 16.89 -28.36 -21.77
C HIS A 99 17.04 -26.82 -21.78
N GLU A 100 17.75 -26.27 -22.76
CA GLU A 100 17.89 -24.82 -22.94
C GLU A 100 16.53 -24.16 -23.26
N ARG A 101 15.69 -24.80 -24.08
CA ARG A 101 14.32 -24.33 -24.35
C ARG A 101 13.51 -24.25 -23.05
N ASP A 102 13.55 -25.29 -22.24
CA ASP A 102 12.77 -25.37 -21.00
C ASP A 102 13.27 -24.33 -19.99
N ALA A 103 14.59 -24.19 -19.81
CA ALA A 103 15.20 -23.15 -18.99
C ALA A 103 14.83 -21.73 -19.45
N ASN A 104 14.86 -21.46 -20.76
CA ASN A 104 14.43 -20.18 -21.32
C ASN A 104 12.93 -19.93 -21.09
N SER A 105 12.09 -20.96 -21.20
CA SER A 105 10.66 -20.85 -20.92
C SER A 105 10.38 -20.52 -19.45
N GLU A 106 11.15 -21.11 -18.54
CA GLU A 106 11.07 -20.84 -17.11
C GLU A 106 11.48 -19.40 -16.80
N LEU A 107 12.61 -18.93 -17.35
CA LEU A 107 13.05 -17.55 -17.22
C LEU A 107 11.99 -16.57 -17.72
N LEU A 108 11.36 -16.84 -18.87
CA LEU A 108 10.28 -16.00 -19.40
C LEU A 108 9.07 -15.96 -18.46
N GLN A 109 8.71 -17.08 -17.84
CA GLN A 109 7.63 -17.11 -16.84
C GLN A 109 8.00 -16.29 -15.59
N GLN A 110 9.23 -16.41 -15.11
CA GLN A 110 9.72 -15.62 -13.97
C GLN A 110 9.69 -14.12 -14.29
N TYR A 111 10.17 -13.71 -15.47
CA TYR A 111 10.09 -12.31 -15.93
C TYR A 111 8.64 -11.82 -16.03
N ALA A 112 7.74 -12.61 -16.62
CA ALA A 112 6.33 -12.26 -16.71
C ALA A 112 5.71 -12.05 -15.33
N ASN A 113 6.03 -12.91 -14.36
CA ASN A 113 5.55 -12.79 -12.98
C ASN A 113 6.11 -11.54 -12.28
N VAL A 114 7.41 -11.27 -12.41
CA VAL A 114 8.04 -10.08 -11.84
C VAL A 114 7.44 -8.81 -12.44
N MET A 115 7.30 -8.74 -13.76
CA MET A 115 6.70 -7.58 -14.44
C MET A 115 5.23 -7.40 -14.04
N ALA A 116 4.45 -8.47 -13.94
CA ALA A 116 3.07 -8.39 -13.49
C ALA A 116 2.97 -7.90 -12.03
N ASN A 117 3.89 -8.32 -11.16
CA ASN A 117 3.97 -7.84 -9.79
C ASN A 117 4.39 -6.36 -9.72
N MET A 118 5.39 -5.94 -10.51
CA MET A 118 5.82 -4.54 -10.59
C MET A 118 4.68 -3.63 -11.06
N VAL A 119 3.93 -4.05 -12.09
CA VAL A 119 2.76 -3.29 -12.58
C VAL A 119 1.67 -3.19 -11.52
N ARG A 120 1.38 -4.29 -10.80
CA ARG A 120 0.42 -4.26 -9.67
C ARG A 120 0.87 -3.31 -8.57
N GLN A 121 2.13 -3.40 -8.13
CA GLN A 121 2.69 -2.50 -7.12
C GLN A 121 2.65 -1.04 -7.56
N ALA A 122 2.96 -0.74 -8.83
CA ALA A 122 2.87 0.61 -9.37
C ALA A 122 1.43 1.15 -9.37
N HIS A 123 0.45 0.31 -9.70
CA HIS A 123 -0.96 0.68 -9.65
C HIS A 123 -1.43 0.94 -8.21
N ASP A 124 -1.08 0.06 -7.28
CA ASP A 124 -1.42 0.19 -5.87
C ASP A 124 -0.79 1.44 -5.26
N HIS A 125 0.48 1.71 -5.57
CA HIS A 125 1.16 2.92 -5.13
C HIS A 125 0.48 4.18 -5.68
N LYS A 126 0.14 4.20 -6.97
CA LYS A 126 -0.59 5.32 -7.58
C LYS A 126 -1.96 5.52 -6.93
N SER A 127 -2.69 4.46 -6.65
CA SER A 127 -3.98 4.52 -5.98
C SER A 127 -3.86 5.15 -4.59
N ARG A 128 -2.93 4.64 -3.76
CA ARG A 128 -2.68 5.14 -2.40
C ARG A 128 -2.25 6.60 -2.39
N THR A 129 -1.31 6.97 -3.24
CA THR A 129 -0.85 8.37 -3.34
C THR A 129 -1.98 9.32 -3.72
N VAL A 130 -2.86 8.94 -4.66
CA VAL A 130 -4.03 9.75 -5.01
C VAL A 130 -5.01 9.85 -3.84
N THR A 131 -5.28 8.75 -3.13
CA THR A 131 -6.17 8.78 -1.96
C THR A 131 -5.61 9.68 -0.86
N ASP A 132 -4.32 9.58 -0.58
CA ASP A 132 -3.64 10.33 0.48
C ASP A 132 -3.62 11.83 0.18
N VAL A 133 -3.26 12.20 -1.05
CA VAL A 133 -3.30 13.61 -1.50
C VAL A 133 -4.74 14.15 -1.45
N SER A 134 -5.73 13.35 -1.85
CA SER A 134 -7.13 13.78 -1.76
C SER A 134 -7.59 13.96 -0.31
N ALA A 135 -7.17 13.08 0.60
CA ALA A 135 -7.48 13.16 2.03
C ALA A 135 -6.83 14.40 2.65
N TRP A 136 -5.57 14.66 2.31
CA TRP A 136 -4.86 15.85 2.76
C TRP A 136 -5.52 17.15 2.27
N HIS A 137 -5.94 17.21 1.01
CA HIS A 137 -6.67 18.37 0.51
C HIS A 137 -8.04 18.56 1.18
N ARG A 138 -8.73 17.48 1.56
CA ARG A 138 -9.99 17.58 2.32
C ARG A 138 -9.74 18.10 3.73
N SER A 139 -8.78 17.54 4.45
CA SER A 139 -8.47 17.97 5.82
C SER A 139 -7.96 19.42 5.86
N TYR A 140 -7.09 19.81 4.94
CA TYR A 140 -6.62 21.19 4.84
C TYR A 140 -7.75 22.18 4.53
N ARG A 141 -8.67 21.83 3.63
CA ARG A 141 -9.85 22.67 3.36
C ARG A 141 -10.77 22.78 4.57
N GLN A 142 -10.93 21.71 5.34
CA GLN A 142 -11.71 21.72 6.58
C GLN A 142 -11.08 22.62 7.63
N GLN A 143 -9.77 22.53 7.87
CA GLN A 143 -9.04 23.41 8.78
C GLN A 143 -9.19 24.88 8.37
N LEU A 144 -9.13 25.16 7.06
CA LEU A 144 -9.29 26.52 6.56
C LEU A 144 -10.74 27.03 6.69
N ALA A 145 -11.73 26.15 6.65
CA ALA A 145 -13.13 26.52 6.92
C ALA A 145 -13.34 26.81 8.41
N GLU A 146 -12.82 25.95 9.29
CA GLU A 146 -12.86 26.12 10.75
C GLU A 146 -12.17 27.41 11.20
N ALA A 147 -10.98 27.70 10.67
CA ALA A 147 -10.27 28.95 10.97
C ALA A 147 -11.04 30.20 10.51
N ARG A 148 -11.79 30.11 9.39
CA ARG A 148 -12.65 31.21 8.93
C ARG A 148 -13.87 31.38 9.83
N GLU A 149 -14.49 30.29 10.22
CA GLU A 149 -15.63 30.28 11.14
C GLU A 149 -15.25 30.85 12.51
N GLU A 150 -14.11 30.42 13.06
CA GLU A 150 -13.57 30.97 14.29
C GLU A 150 -13.25 32.47 14.15
N ASN A 151 -12.67 32.89 13.03
CA ASN A 151 -12.40 34.31 12.79
C ASN A 151 -13.69 35.15 12.74
N SER A 152 -14.74 34.66 12.08
CA SER A 152 -16.05 35.34 12.10
C SER A 152 -16.62 35.41 13.51
N ARG A 153 -16.55 34.31 14.27
CA ARG A 153 -17.05 34.25 15.65
C ARG A 153 -16.31 35.22 16.57
N LEU A 154 -14.99 35.32 16.44
CA LEU A 154 -14.19 36.27 17.22
C LEU A 154 -14.52 37.73 16.87
N ARG A 155 -14.75 38.02 15.58
CA ARG A 155 -15.16 39.37 15.15
C ARG A 155 -16.53 39.75 15.70
N GLU A 156 -17.49 38.82 15.67
CA GLU A 156 -18.82 39.01 16.29
C GLU A 156 -18.69 39.29 17.79
N GLN A 157 -17.90 38.50 18.52
CA GLN A 157 -17.65 38.75 19.94
C GLN A 157 -17.02 40.12 20.22
N ILE A 158 -16.05 40.53 19.41
CA ILE A 158 -15.42 41.85 19.53
C ILE A 158 -16.46 42.95 19.28
N TRP A 159 -17.33 42.81 18.28
CA TRP A 159 -18.40 43.76 18.02
C TRP A 159 -19.39 43.82 19.19
N ASP A 160 -19.80 42.70 19.75
CA ASP A 160 -20.69 42.66 20.91
C ASP A 160 -20.08 43.35 22.14
N VAL A 161 -18.79 43.12 22.38
CA VAL A 161 -18.05 43.75 23.49
C VAL A 161 -17.91 45.25 23.24
N GLN A 162 -17.56 45.67 22.03
CA GLN A 162 -17.45 47.08 21.66
C GLN A 162 -18.79 47.80 21.78
N GLU A 163 -19.87 47.17 21.33
CA GLU A 163 -21.22 47.71 21.46
C GLU A 163 -21.60 47.87 22.94
N ARG A 164 -21.38 46.83 23.75
CA ARG A 164 -21.65 46.89 25.20
C ARG A 164 -20.81 47.97 25.88
N ALA A 165 -19.52 48.05 25.57
CA ALA A 165 -18.63 49.07 26.09
C ALA A 165 -19.07 50.48 25.65
N GLY A 166 -19.55 50.64 24.42
CA GLY A 166 -20.13 51.90 23.93
C GLY A 166 -21.36 52.31 24.73
N ARG A 167 -22.31 51.38 24.94
CA ARG A 167 -23.52 51.63 25.75
C ARG A 167 -23.18 51.96 27.20
N LEU A 168 -22.20 51.28 27.81
CA LEU A 168 -21.74 51.56 29.17
C LEU A 168 -21.04 52.93 29.28
N ASN A 169 -20.21 53.29 28.29
CA ASN A 169 -19.59 54.62 28.26
C ASN A 169 -20.65 55.72 28.14
N GLU A 170 -21.67 55.51 27.32
CA GLU A 170 -22.78 56.43 27.18
C GLU A 170 -23.58 56.54 28.49
N SER A 171 -23.88 55.43 29.16
CA SER A 171 -24.58 55.46 30.46
C SER A 171 -23.76 56.18 31.54
N VAL A 172 -22.43 56.01 31.57
CA VAL A 172 -21.54 56.75 32.49
C VAL A 172 -21.53 58.25 32.18
N ARG A 173 -21.51 58.64 30.90
CA ARG A 173 -21.58 60.06 30.50
C ARG A 173 -22.92 60.68 30.89
N GLN A 174 -24.02 59.98 30.65
CA GLN A 174 -25.35 60.39 31.06
C GLN A 174 -25.43 60.52 32.58
N PHE A 175 -24.90 59.54 33.32
CA PHE A 175 -24.82 59.59 34.77
C PHE A 175 -24.00 60.79 35.27
N ARG A 176 -22.82 61.04 34.71
CA ARG A 176 -22.01 62.22 35.09
C ARG A 176 -22.74 63.52 34.82
N THR A 177 -23.37 63.62 33.65
CA THR A 177 -24.12 64.83 33.26
C THR A 177 -25.32 65.04 34.19
N SER A 178 -26.07 63.99 34.53
CA SER A 178 -27.22 64.11 35.45
C SER A 178 -26.79 64.31 36.90
N TYR A 179 -25.66 63.72 37.31
CA TYR A 179 -25.07 63.88 38.63
C TYR A 179 -24.59 65.32 38.87
N ASP A 180 -23.92 65.92 37.88
CA ASP A 180 -23.45 67.31 37.94
C ASP A 180 -24.55 68.35 37.63
N ALA A 181 -25.71 67.93 37.12
CA ALA A 181 -26.84 68.82 36.86
C ALA A 181 -27.55 69.31 38.13
N GLU A 182 -27.34 68.65 39.27
CA GLU A 182 -27.95 69.04 40.56
C GLU A 182 -27.01 69.97 41.36
N PRO A 183 -27.27 71.30 41.41
CA PRO A 183 -26.34 72.25 42.03
C PRO A 183 -26.18 72.04 43.55
N SER A 184 -27.22 71.54 44.23
CA SER A 184 -27.19 71.21 45.66
C SER A 184 -26.11 70.17 46.01
N ARG A 185 -25.79 69.25 45.09
CA ARG A 185 -24.74 68.24 45.30
C ARG A 185 -23.35 68.83 45.19
N TYR A 186 -23.15 69.78 44.27
CA TYR A 186 -21.88 70.49 44.17
C TYR A 186 -21.63 71.30 45.44
N GLU A 187 -22.64 72.03 45.90
CA GLU A 187 -22.59 72.78 47.16
C GLU A 187 -22.30 71.86 48.36
N ALA A 188 -23.01 70.73 48.48
CA ALA A 188 -22.77 69.75 49.55
C ALA A 188 -21.36 69.12 49.50
N ARG A 189 -20.78 68.90 48.31
CA ARG A 189 -19.38 68.43 48.16
C ARG A 189 -18.40 69.48 48.66
N VAL A 190 -18.57 70.73 48.24
CA VAL A 190 -17.71 71.84 48.67
C VAL A 190 -17.82 72.06 50.18
N GLU A 191 -19.04 72.02 50.72
CA GLU A 191 -19.29 72.12 52.16
C GLU A 191 -18.66 70.95 52.92
N ASN A 192 -18.78 69.71 52.44
CA ASN A 192 -18.14 68.55 53.08
C ASN A 192 -16.61 68.68 53.11
N ILE A 193 -16.00 69.14 52.02
CA ILE A 193 -14.55 69.40 51.96
C ILE A 193 -14.18 70.52 52.93
N ALA A 194 -14.94 71.61 52.97
CA ALA A 194 -14.71 72.73 53.89
C ALA A 194 -14.81 72.27 55.36
N LEU A 195 -15.86 71.53 55.73
CA LEU A 195 -16.03 70.96 57.06
C LEU A 195 -14.89 70.01 57.42
N ARG A 196 -14.40 69.18 56.49
CA ARG A 196 -13.23 68.33 56.73
C ARG A 196 -11.96 69.16 56.98
N GLN A 197 -11.76 70.23 56.22
CA GLN A 197 -10.63 71.15 56.45
C GLN A 197 -10.74 71.88 57.79
N GLU A 198 -11.95 72.27 58.20
CA GLU A 198 -12.22 72.85 59.51
C GLU A 198 -11.91 71.85 60.62
N VAL A 199 -12.36 70.60 60.52
CA VAL A 199 -12.04 69.54 61.48
C VAL A 199 -10.53 69.34 61.58
N ARG A 200 -9.79 69.33 60.47
CA ARG A 200 -8.33 69.24 60.46
C ARG A 200 -7.66 70.46 61.10
N PHE A 201 -8.18 71.66 60.80
CA PHE A 201 -7.70 72.90 61.41
C PHE A 201 -7.87 72.86 62.93
N TRP A 202 -9.05 72.46 63.41
CA TRP A 202 -9.32 72.31 64.83
C TRP A 202 -8.50 71.19 65.47
N LYS A 203 -8.26 70.07 64.78
CA LYS A 203 -7.35 69.00 65.24
C LYS A 203 -5.95 69.58 65.47
N ARG A 204 -5.37 70.29 64.50
CA ARG A 204 -4.04 70.91 64.65
C ARG A 204 -3.97 71.91 65.80
N MET A 205 -5.05 72.66 66.04
CA MET A 205 -5.13 73.61 67.15
C MET A 205 -5.27 72.93 68.51
N ALA A 206 -6.00 71.82 68.59
CA ALA A 206 -6.30 71.12 69.83
C ALA A 206 -5.27 70.04 70.20
N MET A 207 -4.59 69.44 69.22
CA MET A 207 -3.65 68.33 69.39
C MET A 207 -2.39 68.52 68.50
N PRO A 208 -1.47 69.43 68.89
CA PRO A 208 -0.27 69.73 68.09
C PRO A 208 0.77 68.59 68.05
N ASP A 209 0.75 67.70 69.05
CA ASP A 209 1.73 66.62 69.19
C ASP A 209 1.38 65.36 68.37
N VAL A 210 0.18 65.31 67.78
CA VAL A 210 -0.28 64.20 66.95
C VAL A 210 0.15 64.45 65.50
N PRO A 211 0.88 63.53 64.85
CA PRO A 211 1.32 63.69 63.47
C PRO A 211 0.14 63.78 62.49
N ASP A 212 0.34 64.50 61.38
CA ASP A 212 -0.69 64.74 60.36
C ASP A 212 -1.06 63.47 59.55
N ASP A 213 -0.16 62.48 59.50
CA ASP A 213 -0.33 61.19 58.81
C ASP A 213 -1.06 60.15 59.68
N ASP A 214 -2.25 60.50 60.16
CA ASP A 214 -3.10 59.57 60.91
C ASP A 214 -4.01 58.77 59.96
N PRO A 215 -3.94 57.42 59.94
CA PRO A 215 -4.79 56.57 59.10
C PRO A 215 -6.30 56.72 59.35
N MET A 216 -6.73 57.35 60.44
CA MET A 216 -8.15 57.59 60.72
C MET A 216 -8.70 58.86 60.04
N TRP A 217 -7.82 59.74 59.56
CA TRP A 217 -8.18 61.08 59.06
C TRP A 217 -7.45 61.49 57.78
N SER A 218 -6.78 60.54 57.11
CA SER A 218 -6.00 60.76 55.91
C SER A 218 -6.87 61.04 54.68
N ASP A 219 -6.31 61.70 53.67
CA ASP A 219 -7.01 62.04 52.41
C ASP A 219 -7.34 60.81 51.55
N ASP A 220 -6.72 59.66 51.84
CA ASP A 220 -6.68 58.47 50.96
C ASP A 220 -7.73 57.39 51.31
N ASP A 221 -8.48 57.55 52.41
CA ASP A 221 -9.46 56.53 52.86
C ASP A 221 -10.67 56.36 51.92
N ASP A 222 -10.89 57.31 51.00
CA ASP A 222 -11.96 57.23 50.00
C ASP A 222 -11.50 56.65 48.65
N LEU A 223 -10.19 56.39 48.46
CA LEU A 223 -9.61 55.92 47.18
C LEU A 223 -9.29 54.42 47.17
N ILE A 224 -9.05 53.82 48.34
CA ILE A 224 -8.69 52.41 48.46
C ILE A 224 -9.81 51.69 49.23
N ASP A 225 -10.69 51.02 48.50
CA ASP A 225 -11.64 50.09 49.11
C ASP A 225 -10.84 48.92 49.73
N THR A 226 -10.74 48.94 51.06
CA THR A 226 -10.03 47.92 51.86
C THR A 226 -10.58 46.51 51.63
N ALA A 227 -11.86 46.38 51.29
CA ALA A 227 -12.48 45.09 50.97
C ALA A 227 -12.07 44.61 49.57
N GLU A 228 -11.99 45.51 48.60
CA GLU A 228 -11.56 45.17 47.24
C GLU A 228 -10.06 44.85 47.18
N THR A 229 -9.23 45.56 47.95
CA THR A 229 -7.80 45.22 48.07
C THR A 229 -7.58 43.85 48.71
N ALA A 230 -8.37 43.49 49.73
CA ALA A 230 -8.33 42.15 50.31
C ALA A 230 -8.76 41.08 49.30
N ARG A 231 -9.83 41.32 48.54
CA ARG A 231 -10.31 40.43 47.48
C ARG A 231 -9.26 40.23 46.39
N LEU A 232 -8.62 41.30 45.92
CA LEU A 232 -7.56 41.24 44.91
C LEU A 232 -6.35 40.45 45.41
N ALA A 233 -5.94 40.64 46.66
CA ALA A 233 -4.86 39.87 47.27
C ALA A 233 -5.19 38.36 47.39
N GLU A 234 -6.46 38.00 47.60
CA GLU A 234 -6.91 36.60 47.56
C GLU A 234 -6.87 36.01 46.16
N VAL A 235 -7.31 36.77 45.15
CA VAL A 235 -7.27 36.36 43.74
C VAL A 235 -5.82 36.17 43.27
N GLU A 236 -4.92 37.08 43.62
CA GLU A 236 -3.49 36.96 43.30
C GLU A 236 -2.85 35.74 43.96
N ARG A 237 -3.17 35.46 45.24
CA ARG A 237 -2.71 34.25 45.94
C ARG A 237 -3.23 32.98 45.29
N ALA A 238 -4.50 32.96 44.87
CA ALA A 238 -5.09 31.82 44.18
C ALA A 238 -4.46 31.61 42.79
N ALA A 239 -4.23 32.68 42.03
CA ALA A 239 -3.57 32.63 40.72
C ALA A 239 -2.12 32.15 40.83
N ALA A 240 -1.37 32.63 41.83
CA ALA A 240 -0.02 32.17 42.10
C ALA A 240 0.03 30.68 42.50
N ALA A 241 -0.93 30.21 43.30
CA ALA A 241 -1.05 28.80 43.66
C ALA A 241 -1.38 27.92 42.45
N MET A 242 -2.28 28.37 41.56
CA MET A 242 -2.58 27.67 40.31
C MET A 242 -1.35 27.60 39.39
N ALA A 243 -0.64 28.72 39.20
CA ALA A 243 0.57 28.75 38.39
C ALA A 243 1.68 27.83 38.95
N ALA A 244 1.85 27.80 40.28
CA ALA A 244 2.78 26.88 40.93
C ALA A 244 2.38 25.41 40.73
N SER A 245 1.07 25.10 40.83
CA SER A 245 0.58 23.73 40.59
C SER A 245 0.76 23.29 39.14
N GLN A 246 0.55 24.19 38.17
CA GLN A 246 0.79 23.90 36.75
C GLN A 246 2.28 23.68 36.46
N HIS A 247 3.16 24.45 37.10
CA HIS A 247 4.60 24.28 36.95
C HIS A 247 5.09 22.95 37.55
N LEU A 248 4.56 22.54 38.71
CA LEU A 248 4.87 21.24 39.31
C LEU A 248 4.35 20.08 38.44
N ALA A 249 3.13 20.19 37.91
CA ALA A 249 2.59 19.18 37.01
C ALA A 249 3.42 19.03 35.73
N ALA A 250 3.89 20.14 35.14
CA ALA A 250 4.79 20.10 33.98
C ALA A 250 6.13 19.43 34.30
N GLN A 251 6.71 19.68 35.47
CA GLN A 251 7.94 19.01 35.92
C GLN A 251 7.74 17.51 36.16
N GLU A 252 6.60 17.11 36.74
CA GLU A 252 6.26 15.69 36.92
C GLU A 252 6.06 14.97 35.59
N GLU A 253 5.46 15.63 34.60
CA GLU A 253 5.32 15.11 33.23
C GLU A 253 6.69 14.93 32.55
N GLU A 254 7.60 15.89 32.67
CA GLU A 254 8.97 15.79 32.15
C GLU A 254 9.75 14.66 32.84
N GLU A 255 9.67 14.53 34.17
CA GLU A 255 10.32 13.42 34.88
C GLU A 255 9.75 12.05 34.49
N ASN A 256 8.44 11.96 34.28
CA ASN A 256 7.81 10.70 33.85
C ASN A 256 8.22 10.34 32.42
N GLN A 257 8.34 11.31 31.51
CA GLN A 257 8.85 11.09 30.17
C GLN A 257 10.30 10.58 30.19
N LEU A 258 11.16 11.19 31.01
CA LEU A 258 12.55 10.73 31.18
C LEU A 258 12.62 9.31 31.75
N LYS A 259 11.80 8.98 32.75
CA LYS A 259 11.73 7.61 33.32
C LYS A 259 11.18 6.60 32.31
N GLU A 260 10.25 6.98 31.45
CA GLU A 260 9.74 6.12 30.37
C GLU A 260 10.79 5.90 29.29
N ASP A 261 11.53 6.93 28.91
CA ASP A 261 12.62 6.83 27.93
C ASP A 261 13.78 5.98 28.47
N GLU A 262 14.14 6.13 29.74
CA GLU A 262 15.11 5.25 30.40
C GLU A 262 14.64 3.78 30.44
N ARG A 263 13.35 3.53 30.72
CA ARG A 263 12.77 2.18 30.68
C ARG A 263 12.78 1.59 29.27
N ARG A 264 12.47 2.39 28.25
CA ARG A 264 12.52 1.97 26.84
C ARG A 264 13.95 1.64 26.42
N ALA A 265 14.92 2.48 26.76
CA ALA A 265 16.33 2.24 26.49
C ALA A 265 16.86 0.99 27.23
N ALA A 266 16.43 0.75 28.47
CA ALA A 266 16.79 -0.45 29.22
C ALA A 266 16.19 -1.73 28.62
N LEU A 267 14.94 -1.68 28.12
CA LEU A 267 14.29 -2.80 27.42
C LEU A 267 14.97 -3.10 26.08
N GLU A 268 15.40 -2.08 25.36
CA GLU A 268 16.14 -2.21 24.10
C GLU A 268 17.55 -2.78 24.32
N ALA A 269 18.25 -2.33 25.36
CA ALA A 269 19.57 -2.85 25.74
C ALA A 269 19.53 -4.28 26.30
N ALA A 270 18.43 -4.70 26.91
CA ALA A 270 18.23 -6.05 27.44
C ALA A 270 17.92 -7.11 26.36
N GLY A 271 17.84 -6.73 25.08
CA GLY A 271 17.71 -7.68 23.97
C GLY A 271 16.41 -8.50 23.99
N VAL A 272 15.36 -8.03 24.67
CA VAL A 272 14.05 -8.67 24.63
C VAL A 272 13.33 -8.20 23.36
N SER A 273 13.59 -8.88 22.24
CA SER A 273 12.73 -8.76 21.07
C SER A 273 11.40 -9.45 21.40
N SER A 274 10.41 -8.69 21.86
CA SER A 274 9.02 -9.16 21.92
C SER A 274 8.43 -9.17 20.51
N GLY A 275 8.81 -10.19 19.73
CA GLY A 275 8.04 -10.60 18.57
C GLY A 275 6.70 -11.19 19.04
N GLY A 276 5.58 -10.60 18.60
CA GLY A 276 4.26 -11.09 18.95
C GLY A 276 3.12 -10.27 18.36
N SER A 277 2.83 -10.50 17.08
CA SER A 277 1.57 -10.19 16.41
C SER A 277 0.38 -10.76 17.18
N LEU A 278 -0.66 -9.95 17.46
CA LEU A 278 -2.02 -10.44 17.65
C LEU A 278 -3.03 -9.41 17.11
N ASP A 279 -3.71 -9.87 16.07
CA ASP A 279 -4.93 -9.38 15.47
C ASP A 279 -6.09 -9.40 16.49
N SER A 280 -6.81 -8.28 16.65
CA SER A 280 -8.18 -8.28 17.16
C SER A 280 -8.96 -7.07 16.67
N THR A 281 -9.69 -7.28 15.59
CA THR A 281 -10.93 -6.56 15.29
C THR A 281 -11.97 -6.83 16.38
N SER A 282 -12.45 -5.81 17.11
CA SER A 282 -13.88 -5.60 17.39
C SER A 282 -14.16 -4.34 18.21
N ASP A 283 -15.17 -3.61 17.75
CA ASP A 283 -16.11 -2.73 18.46
C ASP A 283 -15.66 -1.39 19.05
N VAL A 284 -15.89 -0.39 18.21
CA VAL A 284 -16.27 0.98 18.56
C VAL A 284 -17.56 0.96 19.39
N ALA A 285 -17.43 1.31 20.67
CA ALA A 285 -18.53 1.86 21.47
C ALA A 285 -18.19 3.30 21.85
N SER A 286 -19.07 4.19 21.43
CA SER A 286 -19.10 5.62 21.72
C SER A 286 -19.02 5.94 23.22
N GLN A 287 -18.22 6.94 23.58
CA GLN A 287 -18.65 8.05 24.44
C GLN A 287 -17.63 9.18 24.36
N GLY A 288 -18.12 10.36 24.00
CA GLY A 288 -17.32 11.56 23.87
C GLY A 288 -16.98 12.17 25.23
N ALA A 289 -15.82 12.81 25.29
CA ALA A 289 -15.55 13.89 26.22
C ALA A 289 -14.61 14.88 25.51
N GLN A 290 -15.13 16.10 25.36
CA GLN A 290 -14.44 17.28 24.84
C GLN A 290 -13.30 17.70 25.79
N GLY A 291 -12.19 18.17 25.22
CA GLY A 291 -11.11 18.82 25.95
C GLY A 291 -10.03 19.30 25.00
N GLY A 292 -10.20 20.49 24.44
CA GLY A 292 -9.25 21.12 23.52
C GLY A 292 -8.07 21.79 24.23
N GLY A 293 -6.91 21.73 23.58
CA GLY A 293 -5.72 22.51 23.89
C GLY A 293 -4.79 22.52 22.66
N PRO A 294 -4.34 23.69 22.16
CA PRO A 294 -3.69 23.78 20.85
C PRO A 294 -2.18 23.50 20.97
N GLY A 295 -1.78 22.26 20.69
CA GLY A 295 -0.38 21.89 20.51
C GLY A 295 0.07 22.14 19.07
N ALA A 296 0.79 23.23 18.84
CA ALA A 296 1.45 23.56 17.58
C ALA A 296 2.36 22.40 17.12
N ARG A 297 1.89 21.61 16.15
CA ARG A 297 2.74 20.65 15.43
C ARG A 297 3.43 21.38 14.28
N SER A 298 4.67 21.76 14.52
CA SER A 298 5.63 22.17 13.50
C SER A 298 5.86 21.00 12.52
N VAL A 299 5.27 21.10 11.33
CA VAL A 299 5.61 20.22 10.21
C VAL A 299 6.90 20.73 9.60
N LEU A 300 8.03 20.11 9.98
CA LEU A 300 9.34 20.30 9.37
C LEU A 300 9.31 19.68 7.96
N MET A 301 8.99 20.46 6.93
CA MET A 301 9.25 20.03 5.54
C MET A 301 10.73 20.26 5.23
N GLN A 302 11.52 19.18 5.27
CA GLN A 302 12.84 19.15 4.65
C GLN A 302 12.67 19.33 3.14
N ARG A 303 13.16 20.48 2.66
CA ARG A 303 13.24 20.82 1.24
C ARG A 303 14.62 20.34 0.76
N GLU A 304 14.72 19.08 0.36
CA GLU A 304 15.86 18.64 -0.46
C GLU A 304 15.57 18.98 -1.91
N GLY A 305 16.46 19.76 -2.52
CA GLY A 305 16.53 19.92 -3.98
C GLY A 305 16.74 21.35 -4.44
N GLU A 306 17.98 21.85 -4.34
CA GLU A 306 18.52 22.79 -5.33
C GLU A 306 19.96 22.36 -5.70
N ALA A 307 20.24 22.45 -6.99
CA ALA A 307 21.29 21.76 -7.72
C ALA A 307 22.65 22.48 -7.67
N SER A 308 23.72 21.68 -7.84
CA SER A 308 24.88 21.98 -8.69
C SER A 308 25.58 20.67 -9.05
#